data_AF-A0A3C0TEJ3-F1
#
_entry.id   AF-A0A3C0TEJ3-F1
#
_cell.length_a   1.000
_cell.length_b   1.000
_cell.length_c   1.000
_cell.angle_alpha   90.00
_cell.angle_beta   90.00
_cell.angle_gamma   90.00
#
_symmetry.space_group_name_H-M   'P 1'
#
loop_
_entity.id
_entity.type
_entity.pdbx_description
1 polymer ?
#
loop_
_entity_poly.entity_id
_entity_poly.type
_entity_poly.pdbx_seq_one_letter_code
_entity_poly.pdbx_strand_id
1 'polypeptide(L)'
;MELIACAKCGKLFNYVSGPRVCQNCNKALEEKFKEVKQFVREHPNVDMRTLSKECEVSPKQIQRWVREDRLVFSEESPIGIPCERCGKTIKSGRFCDSCKNGITHDLEDAAGIKKPTKPEPAKKKAPDSDKMRFLG
;
A
#
# COMPACT_ATOMS: atom_id res chain seq x y z
N MET A 1 9.96 -31.51 -4.30
CA MET A 1 11.13 -30.62 -4.26
C MET A 1 11.82 -30.77 -5.59
N GLU A 2 11.92 -29.69 -6.36
CA GLU A 2 12.45 -29.73 -7.74
C GLU A 2 13.74 -28.91 -7.82
N LEU A 3 14.72 -29.36 -8.59
CA LEU A 3 15.92 -28.59 -8.91
C LEU A 3 15.65 -27.73 -10.15
N ILE A 4 15.68 -26.41 -9.99
CA ILE A 4 15.47 -25.46 -11.10
C ILE A 4 16.58 -24.42 -11.16
N ALA A 5 16.75 -23.76 -12.30
CA ALA A 5 17.67 -22.64 -12.47
C ALA A 5 17.10 -21.34 -11.88
N CYS A 6 17.92 -20.58 -11.15
CA CYS A 6 17.56 -19.27 -10.61
C CYS A 6 17.38 -18.24 -11.73
N ALA A 7 16.24 -17.55 -11.76
CA ALA A 7 15.95 -16.51 -12.75
C ALA A 7 16.89 -15.29 -12.66
N LYS A 8 17.58 -15.08 -11.53
CA LYS A 8 18.50 -13.94 -11.34
C LYS A 8 19.96 -14.28 -11.64
N CYS A 9 20.43 -15.49 -11.32
CA CYS A 9 21.85 -15.85 -11.43
C CYS A 9 22.14 -17.16 -12.18
N GLY A 10 21.11 -17.87 -12.66
CA GLY A 10 21.24 -19.12 -13.41
C GLY A 10 21.63 -20.36 -12.59
N LYS A 11 22.07 -20.20 -11.34
CA LYS A 11 22.46 -21.34 -10.49
C LYS A 11 21.29 -22.27 -10.18
N LEU A 12 21.55 -23.57 -10.17
CA LEU A 12 20.58 -24.58 -9.74
C LEU A 12 20.33 -24.50 -8.23
N PHE A 13 19.08 -24.64 -7.81
CA PHE A 13 18.70 -24.67 -6.40
C PHE A 13 17.44 -25.50 -6.17
N ASN A 14 17.26 -25.99 -4.94
CA ASN A 14 16.04 -26.67 -4.52
C ASN A 14 14.89 -25.66 -4.39
N TYR A 15 13.89 -25.81 -5.25
CA TYR A 15 12.68 -25.00 -5.24
C TYR A 15 11.58 -25.69 -4.42
N VAL A 16 10.99 -24.91 -3.52
CA VAL A 16 9.89 -25.34 -2.64
C VAL A 16 8.61 -24.62 -3.05
N SER A 17 8.61 -23.30 -3.04
CA SER A 17 7.50 -22.45 -3.47
C SER A 17 7.96 -20.99 -3.65
N GLY A 18 7.14 -20.18 -4.32
CA GLY A 18 7.38 -18.74 -4.45
C GLY A 18 8.15 -18.32 -5.71
N PRO A 19 8.93 -17.23 -5.67
CA PRO A 19 9.70 -16.78 -6.82
C PRO A 19 10.76 -17.82 -7.23
N ARG A 20 11.01 -17.96 -8.53
CA ARG A 20 12.10 -18.81 -9.07
C ARG A 20 13.49 -18.18 -8.86
N VAL A 21 13.79 -17.78 -7.63
CA VAL A 21 15.02 -17.08 -7.24
C VAL A 21 15.64 -17.84 -6.07
N CYS A 22 16.93 -18.17 -6.17
CA CYS A 22 17.63 -18.89 -5.12
C CYS A 22 17.78 -18.05 -3.84
N GLN A 23 18.00 -18.71 -2.71
CA GLN A 23 18.11 -18.05 -1.40
C GLN A 23 19.19 -16.96 -1.37
N ASN A 24 20.33 -17.16 -2.01
CA ASN A 24 21.41 -16.16 -2.04
C ASN A 24 20.98 -14.90 -2.79
N CYS A 25 20.31 -15.06 -3.93
CA CYS A 25 19.80 -13.93 -4.69
C CYS A 25 18.67 -13.21 -3.95
N ASN A 26 17.86 -13.94 -3.19
CA ASN A 26 16.81 -13.36 -2.37
C ASN A 26 17.42 -12.56 -1.19
N LYS A 27 18.41 -13.11 -0.49
CA LYS A 27 19.17 -12.41 0.56
C LYS A 27 19.81 -11.11 0.03
N ALA A 28 20.45 -11.17 -1.13
CA ALA A 28 21.03 -9.98 -1.76
C ALA A 28 19.96 -8.93 -2.15
N LEU A 29 18.75 -9.35 -2.54
CA LEU A 29 17.63 -8.41 -2.77
C LEU A 29 17.15 -7.78 -1.47
N GLU A 30 17.11 -8.54 -0.37
CA GLU A 30 16.75 -8.04 0.95
C GLU A 30 17.77 -7.04 1.50
N GLU A 31 19.07 -7.24 1.23
CA GLU A 31 20.12 -6.27 1.58
C GLU A 31 19.93 -4.95 0.82
N LYS A 32 19.76 -5.02 -0.52
CA LYS A 32 19.43 -3.83 -1.34
C LYS A 32 18.15 -3.14 -0.88
N PHE A 33 17.14 -3.89 -0.43
CA PHE A 33 15.92 -3.31 0.11
C PHE A 33 16.17 -2.48 1.38
N LYS A 34 17.06 -2.93 2.27
CA LYS A 34 17.45 -2.18 3.47
C LYS A 34 18.14 -0.87 3.11
N GLU A 35 19.07 -0.91 2.15
CA GLU A 35 19.75 0.28 1.62
C GLU A 35 18.74 1.29 1.06
N VAL A 36 17.82 0.84 0.21
CA VAL A 36 16.76 1.69 -0.38
C VAL A 36 15.88 2.30 0.70
N LYS A 37 15.48 1.51 1.71
CA LYS A 37 14.64 2.00 2.81
C LYS A 37 15.35 3.08 3.62
N GLN A 38 16.64 2.91 3.88
CA GLN A 38 17.45 3.92 4.57
C GLN A 38 17.58 5.19 3.73
N PHE A 39 17.89 5.05 2.44
CA PHE A 39 18.04 6.16 1.52
C PHE A 39 16.76 6.99 1.40
N VAL A 40 15.60 6.34 1.25
CA VAL A 40 14.29 7.03 1.18
C VAL A 40 13.96 7.79 2.47
N ARG A 41 14.43 7.28 3.62
CA ARG A 41 14.24 7.95 4.92
C ARG A 41 15.13 9.19 5.06
N GLU A 42 16.35 9.13 4.56
CA GLU A 42 17.32 10.24 4.58
C GLU A 42 16.98 11.30 3.50
N HIS A 43 16.37 10.88 2.40
CA HIS A 43 16.03 11.74 1.25
C HIS A 43 14.53 11.61 0.89
N PRO A 44 13.61 12.26 1.64
CA PRO A 44 12.16 12.12 1.41
C PRO A 44 11.72 12.61 0.02
N ASN A 45 12.44 13.58 -0.56
CA ASN A 45 12.10 14.22 -1.84
C ASN A 45 12.88 13.66 -3.04
N VAL A 46 13.51 12.49 -2.90
CA VAL A 46 14.24 11.85 -4.02
C VAL A 46 13.27 11.45 -5.13
N ASP A 47 13.68 11.60 -6.40
CA ASP A 47 12.99 11.05 -7.55
C ASP A 47 13.34 9.57 -7.81
N MET A 48 12.41 8.83 -8.44
CA MET A 48 12.56 7.40 -8.77
C MET A 48 13.82 7.12 -9.59
N ARG A 49 14.18 8.02 -10.52
CA ARG A 49 15.37 7.82 -11.36
C ARG A 49 16.65 7.93 -10.55
N THR A 50 16.73 8.88 -9.63
CA THR A 50 17.89 9.06 -8.74
C THR A 50 17.98 7.91 -7.76
N LEU A 51 16.88 7.55 -7.10
CA LEU A 51 16.82 6.41 -6.18
C LEU A 51 17.26 5.10 -6.85
N SER A 52 16.81 4.86 -8.08
CA SER A 52 17.19 3.67 -8.86
C SER A 52 18.68 3.62 -9.17
N LYS A 53 19.30 4.78 -9.44
CA LYS A 53 20.75 4.89 -9.72
C LYS A 53 21.58 4.70 -8.45
N GLU A 54 21.27 5.45 -7.40
CA GLU A 54 22.03 5.44 -6.14
C GLU A 54 22.00 4.07 -5.46
N CYS A 55 20.84 3.42 -5.42
CA CYS A 55 20.73 2.10 -4.81
C CYS A 55 21.05 0.94 -5.78
N GLU A 56 21.29 1.23 -7.06
CA GLU A 56 21.48 0.24 -8.14
C GLU A 56 20.34 -0.79 -8.23
N VAL A 57 19.11 -0.33 -8.05
CA VAL A 57 17.91 -1.19 -8.11
C VAL A 57 17.01 -0.73 -9.25
N SER A 58 16.46 -1.66 -10.00
CA SER A 58 15.53 -1.33 -11.10
C SER A 58 14.25 -0.63 -10.58
N PRO A 59 13.68 0.35 -11.33
CA PRO A 59 12.45 1.01 -10.92
C PRO A 59 11.27 0.04 -10.74
N LYS A 60 11.23 -1.04 -11.53
CA LYS A 60 10.22 -2.10 -11.42
C LYS A 60 10.28 -2.80 -10.06
N GLN A 61 11.49 -3.05 -9.54
CA GLN A 61 11.67 -3.67 -8.23
C GLN A 61 11.24 -2.72 -7.10
N ILE A 62 11.55 -1.42 -7.21
CA ILE A 62 11.08 -0.41 -6.25
C ILE A 62 9.56 -0.36 -6.23
N GLN A 63 8.92 -0.25 -7.40
CA GLN A 63 7.46 -0.27 -7.51
C GLN A 63 6.85 -1.55 -6.93
N ARG A 64 7.52 -2.71 -7.09
CA ARG A 64 7.08 -3.97 -6.49
C ARG A 64 7.08 -3.90 -4.97
N TRP A 65 8.14 -3.38 -4.34
CA TRP A 65 8.16 -3.22 -2.89
C TRP A 65 7.10 -2.26 -2.37
N VAL A 66 6.75 -1.23 -3.14
CA VAL A 66 5.64 -0.33 -2.80
C VAL A 66 4.31 -1.07 -2.87
N ARG A 67 4.06 -1.87 -3.92
CA ARG A 67 2.84 -2.68 -4.06
C ARG A 67 2.69 -3.74 -2.97
N GLU A 68 3.81 -4.30 -2.52
CA GLU A 68 3.87 -5.28 -1.42
C GLU A 68 3.74 -4.62 -0.03
N ASP A 69 3.45 -3.31 0.05
CA ASP A 69 3.39 -2.52 1.30
C ASP A 69 4.69 -2.55 2.12
N ARG A 70 5.80 -2.95 1.51
CA ARG A 70 7.12 -3.04 2.16
C ARG A 70 7.83 -1.69 2.18
N LEU A 71 7.69 -0.91 1.10
CA LEU A 71 8.28 0.42 0.96
C LEU A 71 7.17 1.47 0.94
N VAL A 72 7.32 2.51 1.76
CA VAL A 72 6.37 3.62 1.85
C VAL A 72 7.15 4.90 1.59
N PHE A 73 6.65 5.72 0.67
CA PHE A 73 7.16 7.07 0.44
C PHE A 73 6.42 8.08 1.33
N SER A 74 7.09 9.17 1.70
CA SER A 74 6.43 10.31 2.34
C SER A 74 5.42 10.96 1.40
N GLU A 75 4.45 11.69 1.96
CA GLU A 75 3.46 12.41 1.17
C GLU A 75 4.11 13.46 0.25
N GLU A 76 5.16 14.11 0.75
CA GLU A 76 5.96 15.13 0.06
C GLU A 76 6.82 14.57 -1.08
N SER A 77 7.08 13.26 -1.09
CA SER A 77 7.92 12.65 -2.12
C SER A 77 7.31 12.86 -3.51
N PRO A 78 8.09 13.19 -4.55
CA PRO A 78 7.56 13.22 -5.92
C PRO A 78 7.19 11.81 -6.43
N ILE A 79 7.64 10.76 -5.74
CA ILE A 79 7.39 9.37 -6.12
C ILE A 79 5.97 8.95 -5.72
N GLY A 80 5.30 8.29 -6.65
CA GLY A 80 4.07 7.57 -6.41
C GLY A 80 3.83 6.54 -7.50
N ILE A 81 3.05 5.50 -7.17
CA ILE A 81 2.64 4.48 -8.13
C ILE A 81 1.13 4.58 -8.37
N PRO A 82 0.62 4.17 -9.55
CA PRO A 82 -0.82 4.19 -9.78
C PRO A 82 -1.52 3.04 -9.05
N CYS A 83 -2.66 3.33 -8.43
CA CYS A 83 -3.61 2.33 -7.92
C CYS A 83 -4.06 1.40 -9.06
N GLU A 84 -4.05 0.09 -8.83
CA GLU A 84 -4.39 -0.88 -9.88
C GLU A 84 -5.88 -0.90 -10.27
N ARG A 85 -6.77 -0.34 -9.44
CA ARG A 85 -8.22 -0.27 -9.73
C ARG A 85 -8.62 1.03 -10.41
N CYS A 86 -8.11 2.17 -9.96
CA CYS A 86 -8.59 3.50 -10.40
C CYS A 86 -7.49 4.43 -10.95
N GLY A 87 -6.23 4.01 -10.93
CA GLY A 87 -5.10 4.81 -11.43
C GLY A 87 -4.65 5.96 -10.52
N LYS A 88 -5.36 6.25 -9.43
CA LYS A 88 -4.95 7.30 -8.46
C LYS A 88 -3.54 7.03 -7.93
N THR A 89 -2.71 8.06 -7.88
CA THR A 89 -1.35 7.97 -7.32
C THR A 89 -1.38 7.62 -5.83
N ILE A 90 -0.64 6.60 -5.44
CA ILE A 90 -0.49 6.11 -4.06
C ILE A 90 0.99 6.07 -3.66
N LYS A 91 1.24 6.25 -2.35
CA LYS A 91 2.57 6.23 -1.73
C LYS A 91 2.98 4.85 -1.23
N SER A 92 2.00 3.98 -1.00
CA SER A 92 2.17 2.59 -0.60
C SER A 92 0.97 1.76 -1.02
N GLY A 93 1.21 0.46 -1.15
CA GLY A 93 0.19 -0.55 -1.38
C GLY A 93 -0.18 -0.74 -2.84
N ARG A 94 -1.12 -1.65 -3.06
CA ARG A 94 -1.63 -2.00 -4.40
C ARG A 94 -2.82 -1.16 -4.84
N PHE A 95 -3.63 -0.73 -3.86
CA PHE A 95 -4.86 0.00 -4.06
C PHE A 95 -4.87 1.25 -3.17
N CYS A 96 -5.53 2.33 -3.60
CA CYS A 96 -5.81 3.46 -2.71
C CYS A 96 -6.88 3.09 -1.68
N ASP A 97 -6.98 3.87 -0.61
CA ASP A 97 -7.87 3.57 0.53
C ASP A 97 -9.35 3.47 0.12
N SER A 98 -9.80 4.29 -0.83
CA SER A 98 -11.16 4.18 -1.36
C SER A 98 -11.40 2.86 -2.09
N CYS A 99 -10.43 2.40 -2.87
CA CYS A 99 -10.53 1.12 -3.56
C CYS A 99 -10.39 -0.07 -2.60
N LYS A 100 -9.56 0.04 -1.55
CA LYS A 100 -9.47 -0.96 -0.47
C LYS A 100 -10.83 -1.13 0.22
N ASN A 101 -11.45 -0.04 0.64
CA ASN A 101 -12.75 -0.04 1.31
C ASN A 101 -13.88 -0.58 0.41
N GLY A 102 -13.82 -0.28 -0.89
CA GLY A 102 -14.76 -0.86 -1.85
C GLY A 102 -14.61 -2.38 -1.93
N ILE A 103 -13.37 -2.89 -2.02
CA ILE A 103 -13.13 -4.34 -2.09
C ILE A 103 -13.57 -5.06 -0.81
N THR A 104 -13.32 -4.49 0.37
CA THR A 104 -13.77 -5.08 1.63
C THR A 104 -15.30 -5.14 1.70
N HIS A 105 -15.98 -4.08 1.28
CA HIS A 105 -17.44 -4.05 1.21
C HIS A 105 -18.00 -5.06 0.20
N ASP A 106 -17.41 -5.14 -1.01
CA ASP A 106 -17.78 -6.10 -2.04
C ASP A 106 -17.63 -7.56 -1.54
N LEU A 107 -16.58 -7.83 -0.76
CA LEU A 107 -16.34 -9.14 -0.12
C LEU A 107 -17.35 -9.42 1.01
N GLU A 108 -17.66 -8.45 1.86
CA GLU A 108 -18.65 -8.58 2.93
C GLU A 108 -20.06 -8.84 2.39
N ASP A 109 -20.42 -8.18 1.29
CA ASP A 109 -21.64 -8.42 0.53
C ASP A 109 -21.70 -9.85 0.00
N ALA A 110 -20.66 -10.28 -0.72
CA ALA A 110 -20.58 -11.61 -1.31
C ALA A 110 -20.56 -12.73 -0.26
N ALA A 111 -19.94 -12.48 0.90
CA ALA A 111 -19.89 -13.41 2.02
C ALA A 111 -21.17 -13.42 2.87
N GLY A 112 -22.14 -12.53 2.59
CA GLY A 112 -23.40 -12.44 3.35
C GLY A 112 -23.23 -11.97 4.79
N ILE A 113 -22.11 -11.29 5.12
CA ILE A 113 -21.75 -10.89 6.49
C ILE A 113 -22.50 -9.62 6.94
N LYS A 114 -23.19 -8.94 6.02
CA LYS A 114 -23.93 -7.72 6.36
C LYS A 114 -25.11 -8.01 7.29
N LYS A 115 -24.90 -7.74 8.58
CA LYS A 115 -25.98 -7.34 9.50
C LYS A 115 -26.55 -6.01 8.99
N PRO A 116 -27.88 -5.85 8.91
CA PRO A 116 -28.47 -4.57 8.54
C PRO A 116 -28.04 -3.51 9.56
N THR A 117 -27.27 -2.51 9.11
CA THR A 117 -27.01 -1.31 9.90
C THR A 117 -28.36 -0.62 10.09
N LYS A 118 -28.90 -0.67 11.32
CA LYS A 118 -30.03 0.17 11.71
C LYS A 118 -29.65 1.62 11.37
N PRO A 119 -30.48 2.37 10.61
CA PRO A 119 -30.23 3.79 10.41
C PRO A 119 -30.19 4.48 11.78
N GLU A 120 -29.11 5.20 12.06
CA GLU A 120 -29.02 6.02 13.28
C GLU A 120 -30.20 7.00 13.33
N PRO A 121 -30.90 7.12 14.47
CA PRO A 121 -32.01 8.06 14.57
C PRO A 121 -31.48 9.49 14.42
N ALA A 122 -31.99 10.20 13.42
CA ALA A 122 -31.71 11.60 13.18
C ALA A 122 -31.91 12.40 14.48
N LYS A 123 -30.82 13.02 14.97
CA LYS A 123 -30.86 13.93 16.12
C LYS A 123 -31.80 15.09 15.80
N LYS A 124 -32.99 15.10 16.40
CA LYS A 124 -33.92 16.24 16.36
C LYS A 124 -33.24 17.41 17.09
N LYS A 125 -33.06 18.54 16.41
CA LYS A 125 -32.62 19.80 17.04
C LYS A 125 -33.72 20.24 18.03
N ALA A 126 -33.34 20.58 19.26
CA ALA A 126 -34.25 21.08 20.28
C ALA A 126 -34.83 22.45 19.87
N PRO A 127 -36.09 22.77 20.23
CA PRO A 127 -36.68 24.09 19.97
C PRO A 127 -36.07 25.16 20.89
N ASP A 128 -35.76 26.29 20.28
CA ASP A 128 -35.20 27.51 20.85
C ASP A 128 -36.14 28.11 21.91
N SER A 129 -35.64 28.24 23.13
CA SER A 129 -36.33 28.84 24.27
C SER A 129 -35.97 30.32 24.36
N ASP A 130 -36.88 31.23 24.00
CA ASP A 130 -37.02 32.50 24.72
C ASP A 130 -38.24 33.32 24.27
N LYS A 131 -39.18 33.55 25.19
CA LYS A 131 -40.08 34.72 25.21
C LYS A 131 -40.82 34.75 26.55
N MET A 132 -40.17 35.34 27.56
CA MET A 132 -40.84 35.82 28.76
C MET A 132 -41.92 36.84 28.38
N ARG A 133 -43.18 36.55 28.70
CA ARG A 133 -44.26 37.53 28.68
C ARG A 133 -44.41 38.12 30.08
N PHE A 134 -44.06 39.40 30.23
CA PHE A 134 -44.48 40.20 31.37
C PHE A 134 -45.94 40.61 31.15
N LEU A 135 -46.82 40.23 32.09
CA LEU A 135 -48.14 40.83 32.27
C LEU A 135 -48.04 41.73 33.51
N GLY A 136 -48.49 42.97 33.36
CA GLY A 136 -48.64 43.94 34.46
C GLY A 136 -49.82 43.63 35.37
#